data_AF-A0A959A6H4-F1
#
_entry.id   AF-A0A959A6H4-F1
#
_cell.length_a   1.000
_cell.length_b   1.000
_cell.length_c   1.000
_cell.angle_alpha   90.00
_cell.angle_beta   90.00
_cell.angle_gamma   90.00
#
_symmetry.space_group_name_H-M   'P 1'
#
loop_
_entity.id
_entity.type
_entity.pdbx_description
1 polymer ?
#
loop_
_entity_poly.entity_id
_entity_poly.type
_entity_poly.pdbx_seq_one_letter_code
_entity_poly.pdbx_strand_id
1 'polypeptide(L)'
;MTLPEVTEKVDYLEAVLGEFIVQTQRSFIRLEREMVAFKDEMKEFKDEMKEFKDEMKEFKDEMKEFKDEVRADTKSMKKQWAEFSEKLGSFAEDISLPNIPRIARDYFNEPDVLTIMPTVRKRNVLKRGDEFEFDGIVETINKIFLMEAKFTVRMDFLNKLPAIQSNFRAVFPEYANKELVFIFASMSIPDNIIKKLTKLGIYALSLGDDNMDLLNFKDIQSKKQKPSI
;
A
#
# COMPACT_ATOMS: atom_id res chain seq x y z
N MET A 1 5.48 77.00 74.23
CA MET A 1 4.16 76.57 73.74
C MET A 1 3.20 76.78 74.89
N THR A 2 2.11 77.50 74.66
CA THR A 2 1.10 77.73 75.70
C THR A 2 0.21 76.48 75.83
N LEU A 3 -0.39 76.23 77.01
CA LEU A 3 -1.27 75.07 77.23
C LEU A 3 -2.37 74.93 76.13
N PRO A 4 -3.01 76.03 75.66
CA PRO A 4 -4.01 75.98 74.59
C PRO A 4 -3.46 75.50 73.24
N GLU A 5 -2.26 75.93 72.84
CA GLU A 5 -1.62 75.50 71.58
C GLU A 5 -1.27 74.01 71.58
N VAL A 6 -0.96 73.45 72.75
CA VAL A 6 -0.71 72.01 72.90
C VAL A 6 -2.02 71.24 72.74
N THR A 7 -3.10 71.71 73.36
CA THR A 7 -4.43 71.08 73.26
C THR A 7 -4.94 71.08 71.81
N GLU A 8 -4.87 72.20 71.08
CA GLU A 8 -5.30 72.26 69.69
C GLU A 8 -4.50 71.32 68.77
N LYS A 9 -3.19 71.18 69.02
CA LYS A 9 -2.35 70.24 68.26
C LYS A 9 -2.68 68.79 68.58
N VAL A 10 -3.03 68.48 69.82
CA VAL A 10 -3.48 67.15 70.23
C VAL A 10 -4.83 66.83 69.60
N ASP A 11 -5.80 67.75 69.63
CA ASP A 11 -7.12 67.57 69.02
C ASP A 11 -7.03 67.35 67.50
N TYR A 12 -6.16 68.11 66.83
CA TYR A 12 -5.89 67.91 65.40
C TYR A 12 -5.24 66.55 65.13
N LEU A 13 -4.28 66.12 65.96
CA LEU A 13 -3.64 64.82 65.83
C LEU A 13 -4.64 63.68 66.04
N GLU A 14 -5.53 63.80 67.02
CA GLU A 14 -6.61 62.84 67.29
C GLU A 14 -7.59 62.75 66.12
N ALA A 15 -7.95 63.88 65.51
CA ALA A 15 -8.82 63.92 64.34
C ALA A 15 -8.17 63.23 63.12
N VAL A 16 -6.91 63.55 62.81
CA VAL A 16 -6.15 62.92 61.71
C VAL A 16 -5.94 61.43 61.97
N LEU A 17 -5.64 61.04 63.21
CA LEU A 17 -5.49 59.64 63.58
C LEU A 17 -6.82 58.88 63.46
N GLY A 18 -7.95 59.50 63.86
CA GLY A 18 -9.29 58.95 63.68
C GLY A 18 -9.63 58.73 62.21
N GLU A 19 -9.34 59.70 61.35
CA GLU A 19 -9.56 59.59 59.90
C GLU A 19 -8.67 58.50 59.28
N PHE A 20 -7.40 58.45 59.67
CA PHE A 20 -6.47 57.40 59.25
C PHE A 20 -6.95 56.00 59.66
N ILE A 21 -7.41 55.83 60.90
CA ILE A 21 -7.96 54.55 61.38
C ILE A 21 -9.18 54.14 60.57
N VAL A 22 -10.12 55.07 60.30
CA VAL A 22 -11.32 54.78 59.52
C VAL A 22 -10.98 54.43 58.07
N GLN A 23 -10.07 55.18 57.43
CA GLN A 23 -9.62 54.90 56.07
C GLN A 23 -8.90 53.54 55.97
N THR A 24 -8.07 53.23 56.96
CA THR A 24 -7.34 51.97 57.06
C THR A 24 -8.29 50.80 57.26
N GLN A 25 -9.27 50.90 58.16
CA GLN A 25 -10.30 49.88 58.36
C GLN A 25 -11.13 49.64 57.10
N ARG A 26 -11.56 50.69 56.39
CA ARG A 26 -12.28 50.54 55.12
C ARG A 26 -11.43 49.84 54.06
N SER A 27 -10.14 50.16 54.00
CA SER A 27 -9.20 49.51 53.09
C SER A 27 -9.00 48.03 53.42
N PHE A 28 -8.88 47.69 54.70
CA PHE A 28 -8.79 46.29 55.15
C PHE A 28 -10.05 45.49 54.81
N ILE A 29 -11.25 46.04 55.06
CA ILE A 29 -12.52 45.37 54.71
C ILE A 29 -12.62 45.15 53.20
N ARG A 30 -12.17 46.12 52.38
CA ARG A 30 -12.16 45.96 50.92
C ARG A 30 -11.20 44.86 50.48
N LEU A 31 -9.99 44.85 51.02
CA LEU A 31 -8.98 43.85 50.72
C LEU A 31 -9.43 42.45 51.14
N GLU A 32 -10.08 42.32 52.29
CA GLU A 32 -10.62 41.04 52.76
C GLU A 32 -11.69 40.50 51.81
N ARG A 33 -12.59 41.36 51.32
CA ARG A 33 -13.60 40.99 50.31
C ARG A 33 -12.96 40.59 48.98
N GLU A 34 -11.98 41.35 48.49
CA GLU A 34 -11.23 41.03 47.27
C GLU A 34 -10.49 39.68 47.42
N MET A 35 -9.93 39.40 48.61
CA MET A 35 -9.22 38.15 48.89
C MET A 35 -10.17 36.93 48.94
N VAL A 36 -11.38 37.10 49.48
CA VAL A 36 -12.42 36.05 49.45
C VAL A 36 -12.86 35.77 48.02
N ALA A 37 -13.20 36.81 47.25
CA ALA A 37 -13.61 36.66 45.85
C ALA A 37 -12.52 35.99 45.00
N PHE A 38 -11.26 36.41 45.16
CA PHE A 38 -10.13 35.79 44.48
C PHE A 38 -9.96 34.31 44.85
N LYS A 39 -10.18 33.94 46.11
CA LYS A 39 -10.08 32.54 46.55
C LYS A 39 -11.19 31.68 45.94
N ASP A 40 -12.39 32.22 45.80
CA ASP A 40 -13.51 31.54 45.16
C ASP A 40 -13.26 31.37 43.66
N GLU A 41 -12.80 32.42 42.96
CA GLU A 41 -12.38 32.34 41.55
C GLU A 41 -11.25 31.31 41.34
N MET A 42 -10.25 31.29 42.22
CA MET A 42 -9.17 30.31 42.17
C MET A 42 -9.66 28.87 42.37
N LYS A 43 -10.73 28.68 43.14
CA LYS A 43 -11.34 27.37 43.36
C LYS A 43 -12.10 26.91 42.12
N GLU A 44 -12.94 27.77 41.55
CA GLU A 44 -13.65 27.51 40.29
C GLU A 44 -12.68 27.18 39.16
N PHE A 45 -11.64 28.00 38.99
CA PHE A 45 -10.59 27.73 38.00
C PHE A 45 -9.91 26.37 38.20
N LYS A 46 -9.68 25.95 39.44
CA LYS A 46 -9.07 24.66 39.74
C LYS A 46 -9.99 23.50 39.37
N ASP A 47 -11.29 23.66 39.59
CA ASP A 47 -12.31 22.67 39.26
C ASP A 47 -12.46 22.56 37.73
N GLU A 48 -12.54 23.68 37.00
CA GLU A 48 -12.52 23.70 35.52
C GLU A 48 -11.25 23.06 34.95
N MET A 49 -10.08 23.38 35.51
CA MET A 49 -8.81 22.78 35.11
C MET A 49 -8.74 21.27 35.36
N LYS A 50 -9.54 20.76 36.30
CA LYS A 50 -9.64 19.32 36.56
C LYS A 50 -10.54 18.66 35.52
N GLU A 51 -11.72 19.23 35.26
CA GLU A 51 -12.64 18.74 34.23
C GLU A 51 -11.97 18.72 32.85
N PHE A 52 -11.28 19.80 32.47
CA PHE A 52 -10.52 19.84 31.22
C PHE A 52 -9.45 18.75 31.13
N LYS A 53 -8.77 18.42 32.23
CA LYS A 53 -7.78 17.32 32.24
C LYS A 53 -8.43 15.96 32.05
N ASP A 54 -9.60 15.75 32.64
CA ASP A 54 -10.35 14.52 32.52
C ASP A 54 -10.87 14.36 31.08
N GLU A 55 -11.45 15.41 30.48
CA GLU A 55 -11.84 15.44 29.06
C GLU A 55 -10.66 15.20 28.11
N MET A 56 -9.51 15.86 28.36
CA MET A 56 -8.31 15.63 27.55
C MET A 56 -7.78 14.20 27.66
N LYS A 57 -8.04 13.51 28.77
CA LYS A 57 -7.64 12.12 28.94
C LYS A 57 -8.57 11.20 28.15
N GLU A 58 -9.88 11.38 28.27
CA GLU A 58 -10.88 10.63 27.50
C GLU A 58 -10.65 10.80 25.99
N PHE A 59 -10.44 12.04 25.53
CA PHE A 59 -10.11 12.31 24.13
C PHE A 59 -8.84 11.58 23.66
N LYS A 60 -7.80 11.50 24.50
CA LYS A 60 -6.57 10.76 24.17
C LYS A 60 -6.82 9.26 24.07
N ASP A 61 -7.66 8.72 24.95
CA ASP A 61 -8.01 7.30 24.95
C ASP A 61 -8.85 6.95 23.72
N GLU A 62 -9.87 7.74 23.38
CA GLU A 62 -10.65 7.60 22.14
C GLU A 62 -9.77 7.70 20.89
N MET A 63 -8.87 8.69 20.84
CA MET A 63 -7.97 8.86 19.69
C MET A 63 -6.98 7.69 19.55
N LYS A 64 -6.64 7.02 20.66
CA LYS A 64 -5.81 5.81 20.64
C LYS A 64 -6.61 4.62 20.09
N GLU A 65 -7.83 4.42 20.57
CA GLU A 65 -8.73 3.36 20.08
C GLU A 65 -9.00 3.51 18.58
N PHE A 66 -9.34 4.72 18.13
CA PHE A 66 -9.55 5.03 16.71
C PHE A 66 -8.31 4.72 15.86
N LYS A 67 -7.10 5.06 16.34
CA LYS A 67 -5.85 4.72 15.64
C LYS A 67 -5.64 3.21 15.54
N ASP A 68 -5.98 2.47 16.58
CA ASP A 68 -5.82 1.01 16.59
C ASP A 68 -6.85 0.32 15.69
N GLU A 69 -8.09 0.81 15.64
CA GLU A 69 -9.13 0.37 14.69
C GLU A 69 -8.68 0.62 13.23
N VAL A 70 -8.27 1.85 12.90
CA VAL A 70 -7.77 2.18 11.55
C VAL A 70 -6.57 1.32 11.15
N ARG A 71 -5.69 0.96 12.09
CA ARG A 71 -4.56 0.05 11.82
C ARG A 71 -5.04 -1.37 11.56
N ALA A 72 -6.01 -1.86 12.32
CA ALA A 72 -6.61 -3.18 12.12
C ALA A 72 -7.30 -3.27 10.75
N ASP A 73 -8.08 -2.25 10.39
CA ASP A 73 -8.76 -2.14 9.10
C ASP A 73 -7.77 -2.06 7.94
N THR A 74 -6.72 -1.25 8.07
CA THR A 74 -5.67 -1.17 7.05
C THR A 74 -5.00 -2.53 6.84
N LYS A 75 -4.80 -3.31 7.91
CA LYS A 75 -4.21 -4.64 7.83
C LYS A 75 -5.17 -5.64 7.18
N SER A 76 -6.46 -5.61 7.53
CA SER A 76 -7.48 -6.49 6.95
C SER A 76 -7.66 -6.21 5.45
N MET A 77 -7.74 -4.93 5.08
CA MET A 77 -7.82 -4.48 3.69
C MET A 77 -6.60 -4.91 2.89
N LYS A 78 -5.38 -4.75 3.42
CA LYS A 78 -4.15 -5.21 2.73
C LYS A 78 -4.19 -6.71 2.44
N LYS A 79 -4.69 -7.52 3.37
CA LYS A 79 -4.83 -8.96 3.18
C LYS A 79 -5.86 -9.27 2.09
N GLN A 80 -7.03 -8.65 2.14
CA GLN A 80 -8.07 -8.83 1.12
C GLN A 80 -7.60 -8.40 -0.28
N TRP A 81 -6.87 -7.29 -0.38
CA TRP A 81 -6.27 -6.84 -1.64
C TRP A 81 -5.24 -7.81 -2.18
N ALA A 82 -4.45 -8.45 -1.32
CA ALA A 82 -3.50 -9.48 -1.73
C ALA A 82 -4.23 -10.72 -2.28
N GLU A 83 -5.23 -11.24 -1.55
CA GLU A 83 -6.05 -12.37 -1.99
C GLU A 83 -6.80 -12.07 -3.30
N PHE A 84 -7.30 -10.85 -3.47
CA PHE A 84 -7.95 -10.42 -4.70
C PHE A 84 -6.95 -10.35 -5.87
N SER A 85 -5.74 -9.84 -5.63
CA SER A 85 -4.69 -9.78 -6.66
C SER A 85 -4.26 -11.18 -7.12
N GLU A 86 -4.20 -12.14 -6.21
CA GLU A 86 -3.93 -13.56 -6.53
C GLU A 86 -5.02 -14.14 -7.43
N LYS A 87 -6.30 -13.92 -7.09
CA LYS A 87 -7.44 -14.35 -7.92
C LYS A 87 -7.48 -13.71 -9.31
N LEU A 88 -7.06 -12.45 -9.43
CA LEU A 88 -6.94 -11.81 -10.74
C LEU A 88 -5.82 -12.45 -11.57
N GLY A 89 -4.74 -12.87 -10.91
CA GLY A 89 -3.67 -13.67 -11.53
C GLY A 89 -4.22 -14.96 -12.14
N SER A 90 -4.87 -15.79 -11.32
CA SER A 90 -5.46 -17.05 -11.79
C SER A 90 -6.51 -16.83 -12.88
N PHE A 91 -7.32 -15.78 -12.77
CA PHE A 91 -8.29 -15.43 -13.82
C PHE A 91 -7.61 -15.11 -15.16
N ALA A 92 -6.46 -14.41 -15.14
CA ALA A 92 -5.70 -14.16 -16.35
C ALA A 92 -5.17 -15.46 -16.97
N GLU A 93 -4.74 -16.42 -16.15
CA GLU A 93 -4.29 -17.75 -16.60
C GLU A 93 -5.43 -18.54 -17.25
N ASP A 94 -6.58 -18.61 -16.58
CA ASP A 94 -7.78 -19.33 -17.02
C ASP A 94 -8.34 -18.79 -18.34
N ILE A 95 -8.22 -17.48 -18.58
CA ILE A 95 -8.62 -16.86 -19.85
C ILE A 95 -7.55 -17.08 -20.94
N SER A 96 -6.27 -17.08 -20.57
CA SER A 96 -5.18 -17.10 -21.56
C SER A 96 -4.86 -18.50 -22.09
N LEU A 97 -4.76 -19.50 -21.22
CA LEU A 97 -4.29 -20.84 -21.58
C LEU A 97 -5.16 -21.53 -22.65
N PRO A 98 -6.51 -21.45 -22.62
CA PRO A 98 -7.36 -22.08 -23.63
C PRO A 98 -7.14 -21.56 -25.05
N ASN A 99 -6.52 -20.39 -25.21
CA ASN A 99 -6.21 -19.82 -26.52
C ASN A 99 -4.95 -20.44 -27.14
N ILE A 100 -4.07 -21.05 -26.35
CA ILE A 100 -2.76 -21.55 -26.83
C ILE A 100 -2.89 -22.64 -27.92
N PRO A 101 -3.81 -23.62 -27.85
CA PRO A 101 -4.05 -24.56 -28.95
C PRO A 101 -4.41 -23.87 -30.28
N ARG A 102 -5.28 -22.84 -30.22
CA ARG A 102 -5.64 -22.04 -31.40
C ARG A 102 -4.42 -21.31 -31.94
N ILE A 103 -3.64 -20.67 -31.06
CA ILE A 103 -2.41 -19.97 -31.43
C ILE A 103 -1.40 -20.93 -32.08
N ALA A 104 -1.20 -22.12 -31.52
CA ALA A 104 -0.28 -23.13 -32.04
C ALA A 104 -0.64 -23.53 -33.48
N ARG A 105 -1.94 -23.76 -33.75
CA ARG A 105 -2.44 -24.05 -35.10
C ARG A 105 -2.30 -22.86 -36.04
N ASP A 106 -2.88 -21.73 -35.68
CA ASP A 106 -3.09 -20.60 -36.59
C ASP A 106 -1.76 -19.88 -36.92
N TYR A 107 -0.82 -19.82 -35.97
CA TYR A 107 0.43 -19.08 -36.11
C TYR A 107 1.66 -19.96 -36.32
N PHE A 108 1.67 -21.18 -35.79
CA PHE A 108 2.88 -22.02 -35.78
C PHE A 108 2.74 -23.32 -36.59
N ASN A 109 1.58 -23.54 -37.22
CA ASN A 109 1.25 -24.74 -37.97
C ASN A 109 1.45 -26.03 -37.15
N GLU A 110 1.09 -25.99 -35.86
CA GLU A 110 1.11 -27.12 -34.92
C GLU A 110 -0.33 -27.43 -34.43
N PRO A 111 -1.19 -28.06 -35.25
CA PRO A 111 -2.57 -28.38 -34.87
C PRO A 111 -2.66 -29.52 -33.83
N ASP A 112 -1.67 -30.40 -33.79
CA ASP A 112 -1.67 -31.61 -32.97
C ASP A 112 -1.13 -31.33 -31.56
N VAL A 113 -2.03 -30.94 -30.66
CA VAL A 113 -1.74 -30.77 -29.24
C VAL A 113 -1.70 -32.14 -28.57
N LEU A 114 -0.57 -32.43 -27.91
CA LEU A 114 -0.35 -33.67 -27.16
C LEU A 114 -0.79 -33.55 -25.71
N THR A 115 -0.44 -32.43 -25.07
CA THR A 115 -0.70 -32.21 -23.64
C THR A 115 -0.95 -30.72 -23.37
N ILE A 116 -1.89 -30.43 -22.47
CA ILE A 116 -2.09 -29.10 -21.89
C ILE A 116 -1.92 -29.24 -20.37
N MET A 117 -1.06 -28.43 -19.78
CA MET A 117 -0.75 -28.46 -18.35
C MET A 117 -0.96 -27.06 -17.75
N PRO A 118 -2.11 -26.81 -17.10
CA PRO A 118 -2.32 -25.61 -16.29
C PRO A 118 -1.50 -25.71 -14.99
N THR A 119 -0.91 -24.59 -14.57
CA THR A 119 -0.28 -24.39 -13.26
C THR A 119 0.62 -25.56 -12.81
N VAL A 120 1.82 -25.65 -13.38
CA VAL A 120 2.76 -26.74 -13.07
C VAL A 120 3.79 -26.29 -12.05
N ARG A 121 3.83 -26.99 -10.91
CA ARG A 121 4.90 -26.86 -9.91
C ARG A 121 5.92 -27.97 -10.10
N LYS A 122 7.19 -27.61 -10.30
CA LYS A 122 8.28 -28.56 -10.48
C LYS A 122 9.49 -28.15 -9.66
N ARG A 123 10.01 -29.09 -8.86
CA ARG A 123 11.25 -28.92 -8.09
C ARG A 123 12.45 -29.14 -8.99
N ASN A 124 13.48 -28.31 -8.82
CA ASN A 124 14.77 -28.57 -9.44
C ASN A 124 15.44 -29.78 -8.79
N VAL A 125 15.67 -30.83 -9.57
CA VAL A 125 16.32 -32.05 -9.08
C VAL A 125 17.83 -31.85 -8.83
N LEU A 126 18.45 -30.85 -9.47
CA LEU A 126 19.88 -30.55 -9.35
C LEU A 126 20.18 -29.53 -8.24
N LYS A 127 19.19 -28.74 -7.80
CA LYS A 127 19.34 -27.71 -6.76
C LYS A 127 18.27 -27.89 -5.70
N ARG A 128 18.66 -28.46 -4.56
CA ARG A 128 17.76 -28.71 -3.43
C ARG A 128 17.20 -27.39 -2.89
N GLY A 129 15.88 -27.23 -2.95
CA GLY A 129 15.15 -26.06 -2.43
C GLY A 129 14.56 -25.15 -3.51
N ASP A 130 14.96 -25.31 -4.77
CA ASP A 130 14.36 -24.56 -5.88
C ASP A 130 13.04 -25.24 -6.31
N GLU A 131 11.93 -24.53 -6.14
CA GLU A 131 10.62 -24.90 -6.68
C GLU A 131 10.16 -23.80 -7.64
N PHE A 132 9.79 -24.21 -8.86
CA PHE A 132 9.31 -23.30 -9.88
C PHE A 132 7.85 -23.60 -10.19
N GLU A 133 7.09 -22.54 -10.43
CA GLU A 133 5.71 -22.58 -10.88
C GLU A 133 5.64 -21.99 -12.29
N PHE A 134 4.89 -22.64 -13.17
CA PHE A 134 4.68 -22.21 -14.55
C PHE A 134 3.17 -22.18 -14.82
N ASP A 135 2.67 -21.02 -15.23
CA ASP A 135 1.23 -20.76 -15.35
C ASP A 135 0.55 -21.67 -16.38
N GLY A 136 1.20 -21.91 -17.53
CA GLY A 136 0.67 -22.83 -18.53
C GLY A 136 1.71 -23.40 -19.47
N ILE A 137 1.60 -24.68 -19.77
CA ILE A 137 2.46 -25.38 -20.73
C ILE A 137 1.58 -26.13 -21.73
N VAL A 138 1.84 -25.96 -23.03
CA VAL A 138 1.16 -26.71 -24.09
C VAL A 138 2.19 -27.40 -24.96
N GLU A 139 2.09 -28.71 -25.03
CA GLU A 139 2.98 -29.56 -25.81
C GLU A 139 2.35 -29.93 -27.15
N THR A 140 3.10 -29.77 -28.22
CA THR A 140 2.74 -30.21 -29.58
C THR A 140 3.81 -31.17 -30.11
N ILE A 141 3.68 -31.62 -31.35
CA ILE A 141 4.65 -32.56 -31.96
C ILE A 141 6.05 -31.96 -31.96
N ASN A 142 6.24 -30.76 -32.50
CA ASN A 142 7.58 -30.17 -32.66
C ASN A 142 7.88 -29.02 -31.70
N LYS A 143 6.84 -28.44 -31.07
CA LYS A 143 6.99 -27.24 -30.24
C LYS A 143 6.45 -27.44 -28.82
N ILE A 144 7.03 -26.69 -27.90
CA ILE A 144 6.56 -26.56 -26.53
C ILE A 144 6.24 -25.08 -26.28
N PHE A 145 5.01 -24.80 -25.89
CA PHE A 145 4.55 -23.46 -25.58
C PHE A 145 4.59 -23.27 -24.08
N LEU A 146 5.38 -22.30 -23.62
CA LEU A 146 5.35 -21.84 -22.24
C LEU A 146 4.53 -20.56 -22.22
N MET A 147 3.55 -20.47 -21.34
CA MET A 147 2.73 -19.29 -21.11
C MET A 147 2.96 -18.79 -19.69
N GLU A 148 3.20 -17.49 -19.55
CA GLU A 148 3.16 -16.77 -18.29
C GLU A 148 2.10 -15.68 -18.40
N ALA A 149 1.15 -15.63 -17.46
CA ALA A 149 0.05 -14.67 -17.46
C ALA A 149 0.15 -13.68 -16.30
N LYS A 150 -0.22 -12.43 -16.58
CA LYS A 150 -0.43 -11.41 -15.54
C LYS A 150 -1.67 -10.60 -15.88
N PHE A 151 -2.54 -10.39 -14.90
CA PHE A 151 -3.72 -9.54 -15.08
C PHE A 151 -3.35 -8.11 -15.53
N THR A 152 -2.36 -7.52 -14.87
CA THR A 152 -1.81 -6.20 -15.22
C THR A 152 -0.30 -6.29 -15.39
N VAL A 153 0.20 -5.75 -16.49
CA VAL A 153 1.62 -5.72 -16.79
C VAL A 153 2.38 -4.75 -15.90
N ARG A 154 3.50 -5.21 -15.33
CA ARG A 154 4.46 -4.35 -14.64
C ARG A 154 5.86 -4.49 -15.25
N MET A 155 6.57 -3.37 -15.38
CA MET A 155 7.87 -3.31 -16.08
C MET A 155 8.98 -4.12 -15.41
N ASP A 156 8.95 -4.20 -14.09
CA ASP A 156 9.86 -4.98 -13.25
C ASP A 156 9.69 -6.48 -13.46
N PHE A 157 8.46 -6.95 -13.70
CA PHE A 157 8.18 -8.36 -13.99
C PHE A 157 8.84 -8.82 -15.29
N LEU A 158 8.87 -7.97 -16.33
CA LEU A 158 9.47 -8.31 -17.62
C LEU A 158 10.95 -8.67 -17.55
N ASN A 159 11.66 -8.16 -16.54
CA ASN A 159 13.09 -8.48 -16.33
C ASN A 159 13.28 -9.91 -15.81
N LYS A 160 12.23 -10.56 -15.30
CA LYS A 160 12.26 -11.93 -14.77
C LYS A 160 11.98 -12.98 -15.85
N LEU A 161 11.35 -12.60 -16.97
CA LEU A 161 10.96 -13.54 -18.03
C LEU A 161 12.14 -14.39 -18.55
N PRO A 162 13.34 -13.83 -18.85
CA PRO A 162 14.46 -14.66 -19.31
C PRO A 162 14.90 -15.72 -18.28
N ALA A 163 14.79 -15.40 -16.98
CA ALA A 163 15.07 -16.35 -15.91
C ALA A 163 14.01 -17.47 -15.87
N ILE A 164 12.72 -17.15 -16.03
CA ILE A 164 11.63 -18.14 -16.11
C ILE A 164 11.88 -19.11 -17.27
N GLN A 165 12.20 -18.61 -18.46
CA GLN A 165 12.55 -19.41 -19.62
C GLN A 165 13.75 -20.35 -19.35
N SER A 166 14.77 -19.85 -18.66
CA SER A 166 15.96 -20.63 -18.30
C SER A 166 15.64 -21.72 -17.27
N ASN A 167 14.83 -21.39 -16.26
CA ASN A 167 14.37 -22.33 -15.24
C ASN A 167 13.53 -23.44 -15.85
N PHE A 168 12.62 -23.10 -16.79
CA PHE A 168 11.83 -24.08 -17.53
C PHE A 168 12.73 -25.11 -18.23
N ARG A 169 13.73 -24.65 -18.98
CA ARG A 169 14.68 -25.54 -19.66
C ARG A 169 15.49 -26.40 -18.69
N ALA A 170 15.79 -25.91 -17.49
CA ALA A 170 16.53 -26.66 -16.47
C ALA A 170 15.70 -27.80 -15.86
N VAL A 171 14.39 -27.62 -15.68
CA VAL A 171 13.52 -28.61 -15.03
C VAL A 171 12.70 -29.46 -16.00
N PHE A 172 12.64 -29.11 -17.29
CA PHE A 172 12.03 -29.93 -18.36
C PHE A 172 13.04 -30.29 -19.47
N PRO A 173 14.11 -31.04 -19.17
CA PRO A 173 15.07 -31.50 -20.18
C PRO A 173 14.44 -32.41 -21.25
N GLU A 174 13.32 -33.07 -20.94
CA GLU A 174 12.55 -33.90 -21.87
C GLU A 174 12.05 -33.14 -23.11
N TYR A 175 11.94 -31.81 -23.03
CA TYR A 175 11.53 -30.96 -24.15
C TYR A 175 12.71 -30.29 -24.88
N ALA A 176 13.95 -30.73 -24.65
CA ALA A 176 15.14 -30.13 -25.26
C ALA A 176 15.16 -30.19 -26.79
N ASN A 177 14.52 -31.21 -27.39
CA ASN A 177 14.39 -31.37 -28.83
C ASN A 177 13.24 -30.56 -29.45
N LYS A 178 12.39 -29.93 -28.64
CA LYS A 178 11.27 -29.10 -29.11
C LYS A 178 11.63 -27.61 -29.12
N GLU A 179 11.18 -26.91 -30.14
CA GLU A 179 11.28 -25.44 -30.18
C GLU A 179 10.41 -24.86 -29.07
N LEU A 180 11.01 -24.02 -28.21
CA LEU A 180 10.27 -23.33 -27.16
C LEU A 180 9.68 -22.03 -27.71
N VAL A 181 8.36 -21.93 -27.63
CA VAL A 181 7.60 -20.71 -27.90
C VAL A 181 7.20 -20.12 -26.56
N PHE A 182 7.82 -19.02 -26.15
CA PHE A 182 7.47 -18.35 -24.90
C PHE A 182 6.46 -17.23 -25.15
N ILE A 183 5.31 -17.31 -24.48
CA ILE A 183 4.19 -16.39 -24.58
C ILE A 183 3.99 -15.70 -23.23
N PHE A 184 3.94 -14.38 -23.25
CA PHE A 184 3.52 -13.57 -22.12
C PHE A 184 2.10 -13.04 -22.39
N ALA A 185 1.16 -13.39 -21.53
CA ALA A 185 -0.25 -13.06 -21.65
C ALA A 185 -0.67 -11.99 -20.64
N SER A 186 -1.48 -11.02 -21.09
CA SER A 186 -2.10 -10.03 -20.20
C SER A 186 -3.36 -9.43 -20.80
N MET A 187 -4.25 -8.91 -19.96
CA MET A 187 -5.53 -8.33 -20.42
C MET A 187 -5.32 -7.16 -21.37
N SER A 188 -4.29 -6.34 -21.13
CA SER A 188 -3.88 -5.25 -22.02
C SER A 188 -2.36 -5.05 -21.92
N ILE A 189 -1.70 -4.88 -23.07
CA ILE A 189 -0.25 -4.72 -23.16
C ILE A 189 0.08 -3.42 -23.89
N PRO A 190 0.69 -2.43 -23.20
CA PRO A 190 1.13 -1.19 -23.84
C PRO A 190 2.25 -1.40 -24.87
N ASP A 191 2.30 -0.57 -25.92
CA ASP A 191 3.27 -0.67 -27.02
C ASP A 191 4.74 -0.73 -26.60
N ASN A 192 5.13 0.02 -25.57
CA ASN A 192 6.49 0.00 -25.05
C ASN A 192 6.87 -1.38 -24.48
N ILE A 193 5.91 -2.09 -23.90
CA ILE A 193 6.07 -3.45 -23.43
C ILE A 193 6.15 -4.42 -24.61
N ILE A 194 5.26 -4.28 -25.60
CA ILE A 194 5.26 -5.12 -26.81
C ILE A 194 6.65 -5.04 -27.49
N LYS A 195 7.20 -3.82 -27.63
CA LYS A 195 8.56 -3.60 -28.16
C LYS A 195 9.63 -4.31 -27.34
N LYS A 196 9.53 -4.31 -26.01
CA LYS A 196 10.47 -4.99 -25.11
C LYS A 196 10.36 -6.52 -25.23
N LEU A 197 9.15 -7.07 -25.22
CA LEU A 197 8.89 -8.50 -25.42
C LEU A 197 9.44 -8.98 -26.77
N THR A 198 9.21 -8.21 -27.83
CA THR A 198 9.75 -8.46 -29.18
C THR A 198 11.28 -8.46 -29.20
N LYS A 199 11.93 -7.59 -28.43
CA LYS A 199 13.40 -7.61 -28.29
C LYS A 199 13.89 -8.88 -27.60
N LEU A 200 13.15 -9.40 -26.63
CA LEU A 200 13.43 -10.64 -25.91
C LEU A 200 13.04 -11.91 -26.70
N GLY A 201 12.34 -11.77 -27.83
CA GLY A 201 11.81 -12.91 -28.58
C GLY A 201 10.61 -13.60 -27.92
N ILE A 202 9.91 -12.89 -27.04
CA ILE A 202 8.73 -13.38 -26.30
C ILE A 202 7.48 -12.85 -26.99
N TYR A 203 6.54 -13.74 -27.28
CA TYR A 203 5.27 -13.39 -27.92
C TYR A 203 4.33 -12.72 -26.90
N ALA A 204 3.71 -11.62 -27.29
CA ALA A 204 2.74 -10.89 -26.50
C ALA A 204 1.34 -11.35 -26.87
N LEU A 205 0.59 -11.93 -25.92
CA LEU A 205 -0.79 -12.36 -26.08
C LEU A 205 -1.71 -11.42 -25.28
N SER A 206 -2.70 -10.83 -25.93
CA SER A 206 -3.64 -9.92 -25.24
C SER A 206 -5.06 -10.06 -25.75
N LEU A 207 -6.02 -9.61 -24.94
CA LEU A 207 -7.44 -9.70 -25.26
C LEU A 207 -7.78 -8.73 -26.42
N GLY A 208 -8.27 -9.29 -27.52
CA GLY A 208 -8.90 -8.54 -28.62
C GLY A 208 -10.42 -8.51 -28.46
N ASP A 209 -11.13 -8.26 -29.56
CA ASP A 209 -12.59 -8.11 -29.54
C ASP A 209 -13.32 -9.40 -29.15
N ASP A 210 -12.90 -10.55 -29.69
CA ASP A 210 -13.56 -11.86 -29.46
C ASP A 210 -12.70 -12.87 -28.70
N ASN A 211 -11.37 -12.82 -28.89
CA ASN A 211 -10.43 -13.80 -28.34
C ASN A 211 -9.09 -13.12 -28.00
N MET A 212 -8.24 -13.82 -27.25
CA MET A 212 -6.86 -13.38 -27.08
C MET A 212 -6.03 -13.69 -28.32
N ASP A 213 -5.19 -12.75 -28.77
CA ASP A 213 -4.37 -12.92 -29.97
C ASP A 213 -2.96 -12.34 -29.86
N LEU A 214 -2.06 -12.79 -30.74
CA LEU A 214 -0.65 -12.40 -30.72
C LEU A 214 -0.42 -11.01 -31.33
N LEU A 215 0.14 -10.10 -30.55
CA LEU A 215 0.35 -8.71 -30.97
C LEU A 215 1.64 -8.47 -31.75
N ASN A 216 2.63 -9.35 -31.62
CA ASN A 216 3.99 -9.16 -32.17
C ASN A 216 4.52 -10.35 -32.97
N PHE A 217 3.63 -11.21 -33.48
CA PHE A 217 4.04 -12.41 -34.19
C PHE A 217 4.92 -12.10 -35.41
N LYS A 218 4.46 -11.20 -36.29
CA LYS A 218 5.17 -10.84 -37.52
C LYS A 218 6.55 -10.24 -37.22
N ASP A 219 6.64 -9.41 -36.18
CA ASP A 219 7.89 -8.76 -35.80
C ASP A 219 8.93 -9.76 -35.32
N ILE A 220 8.54 -10.75 -34.53
CA ILE A 220 9.46 -11.81 -34.07
C ILE A 220 9.87 -12.71 -35.23
N GLN A 221 8.93 -13.13 -36.09
CA GLN A 221 9.23 -14.01 -37.23
C GLN A 221 10.18 -13.34 -38.24
N SER A 222 9.97 -12.05 -38.55
CA SER A 222 10.86 -11.30 -39.44
C SER A 222 12.29 -11.19 -38.89
N LYS A 223 12.44 -11.14 -37.57
CA LYS A 223 13.74 -11.15 -36.89
C LYS A 223 14.46 -12.49 -36.98
N LYS A 224 13.72 -13.61 -36.88
CA LYS A 224 14.31 -14.96 -37.03
C LYS A 224 14.83 -15.20 -38.45
N GLN A 225 14.24 -14.56 -39.46
CA GLN A 225 14.62 -14.70 -40.87
C GLN A 225 15.78 -13.80 -41.30
N LYS A 226 16.15 -12.78 -40.52
CA LYS A 226 17.35 -11.96 -40.76
C LYS A 226 18.48 -12.53 -39.90
N PRO A 227 19.46 -13.25 -40.49
CA PRO A 227 20.64 -13.65 -39.72
C PRO A 227 21.34 -12.38 -39.23
N SER A 228 21.76 -12.40 -37.97
CA SER A 228 22.70 -11.42 -37.45
C SER A 228 23.95 -11.44 -38.35
N ILE A 229 24.14 -10.39 -39.14
CA ILE A 229 25.39 -10.11 -39.85
C ILE A 229 26.44 -9.72 -38.82
#